data_AF-A0A2G4G349-F1
#
_entry.id   AF-A0A2G4G349-F1
#
_cell.length_a   1.000
_cell.length_b   1.000
_cell.length_c   1.000
_cell.angle_alpha   90.00
_cell.angle_beta   90.00
_cell.angle_gamma   90.00
#
_symmetry.space_group_name_H-M   'P 1'
#
loop_
_entity.id
_entity.type
_entity.pdbx_description
1 polymer ?
#
loop_
_entity_poly.entity_id
_entity_poly.type
_entity_poly.pdbx_seq_one_letter_code
_entity_poly.pdbx_strand_id
1 'polypeptide(L)'
;MWQLPIHFQREQRQLELAGIDDWPQLAGLQDQDLRRLGRSGGASEARLIKLRGQARLVVEVGLEPAEAALLLYAGIASRAGLAASDPHQLLVQMGRLQRSLTGMASPLLDLATLSEWIRRAKRRPTN
;
A
#
# COMPACT_ATOMS: atom_id res chain seq x y z
N MET A 1 4.96 1.51 -17.61
CA MET A 1 5.91 1.65 -16.48
C MET A 1 5.15 2.22 -15.30
N TRP A 2 4.91 1.40 -14.27
CA TRP A 2 4.58 1.94 -12.96
C TRP A 2 5.73 2.83 -12.48
N GLN A 3 5.43 3.95 -11.81
CA GLN A 3 6.46 4.78 -11.21
C GLN A 3 6.23 4.83 -9.71
N LEU A 4 7.23 4.38 -8.97
CA LEU A 4 7.21 4.50 -7.51
C LEU A 4 7.68 5.91 -7.12
N PRO A 5 7.26 6.41 -5.94
CA PRO A 5 7.76 7.67 -5.43
C PRO A 5 9.30 7.71 -5.39
N ILE A 6 9.89 8.90 -5.60
CA ILE A 6 11.34 9.09 -5.71
C ILE A 6 12.16 8.47 -4.58
N HIS A 7 11.61 8.42 -3.37
CA HIS A 7 12.30 7.83 -2.22
C HIS A 7 12.46 6.31 -2.35
N PHE A 8 11.73 5.61 -3.24
CA PHE A 8 11.82 4.18 -3.52
C PHE A 8 12.68 3.84 -4.75
N GLN A 9 13.44 4.78 -5.31
CA GLN A 9 14.26 4.53 -6.51
C GLN A 9 15.17 3.30 -6.42
N ARG A 10 15.74 3.02 -5.25
CA ARG A 10 16.58 1.83 -5.04
C ARG A 10 15.77 0.54 -5.10
N GLU A 11 14.61 0.52 -4.45
CA GLU A 11 13.69 -0.61 -4.51
C GLU A 11 13.16 -0.81 -5.94
N GLN A 12 12.76 0.27 -6.62
CA GLN A 12 12.29 0.21 -8.01
C GLN A 12 13.34 -0.42 -8.93
N ARG A 13 14.59 0.04 -8.88
CA ARG A 13 15.68 -0.53 -9.68
C ARG A 13 15.88 -2.03 -9.39
N GLN A 14 15.81 -2.44 -8.13
CA GLN A 14 15.98 -3.85 -7.78
C GLN A 14 14.82 -4.72 -8.26
N LEU A 15 13.59 -4.21 -8.21
CA LEU A 15 12.43 -4.89 -8.77
C LEU A 15 12.57 -5.03 -10.29
N GLU A 16 12.92 -3.95 -10.99
CA GLU A 16 13.14 -3.96 -12.44
C GLU A 16 14.26 -4.93 -12.86
N LEU A 17 15.39 -4.95 -12.13
CA LEU A 17 16.48 -5.91 -12.38
C LEU A 17 16.06 -7.37 -12.16
N ALA A 18 15.09 -7.61 -11.29
CA ALA A 18 14.52 -8.93 -11.04
C ALA A 18 13.34 -9.26 -11.99
N GLY A 19 13.04 -8.40 -12.97
CA GLY A 19 11.96 -8.58 -13.93
C GLY A 19 10.56 -8.31 -13.37
N ILE A 20 10.46 -7.56 -12.27
CA ILE A 20 9.20 -7.16 -11.63
C ILE A 20 8.92 -5.70 -11.98
N ASP A 21 7.93 -5.45 -12.82
CA ASP A 21 7.62 -4.12 -13.35
C ASP A 21 6.12 -3.73 -13.27
N ASP A 22 5.31 -4.53 -12.56
CA ASP A 22 3.92 -4.22 -12.27
C ASP A 22 3.44 -4.58 -10.84
N TRP A 23 2.24 -4.10 -10.50
CA TRP A 23 1.63 -4.34 -9.19
C TRP A 23 1.26 -5.81 -8.95
N PRO A 24 0.62 -6.55 -9.89
CA PRO A 24 0.34 -7.98 -9.73
C PRO A 24 1.58 -8.83 -9.39
N GLN A 25 2.68 -8.65 -10.11
CA GLN A 25 3.93 -9.38 -9.88
C GLN A 25 4.47 -9.10 -8.49
N LEU A 26 4.51 -7.82 -8.08
CA LEU A 26 4.97 -7.45 -6.74
C LEU A 26 4.06 -8.00 -5.63
N ALA A 27 2.75 -7.94 -5.81
CA ALA A 27 1.78 -8.46 -4.84
C ALA A 27 1.96 -9.97 -4.57
N GLY A 28 2.34 -10.71 -5.62
CA GLY A 28 2.60 -12.14 -5.59
C GLY A 28 3.89 -12.57 -4.89
N LEU A 29 4.81 -11.65 -4.59
CA LEU A 29 6.09 -12.00 -3.97
C LEU A 29 5.93 -12.51 -2.53
N GLN A 30 6.71 -13.53 -2.20
CA GLN A 30 6.80 -14.08 -0.84
C GLN A 30 7.90 -13.38 -0.04
N ASP A 31 7.89 -13.53 1.29
CA ASP A 31 8.87 -12.90 2.17
C ASP A 31 10.32 -13.31 1.82
N GLN A 32 10.50 -14.54 1.35
CA GLN A 32 11.80 -15.02 0.88
C GLN A 32 12.30 -14.27 -0.36
N ASP A 33 11.41 -13.84 -1.25
CA ASP A 33 11.77 -13.07 -2.45
C ASP A 33 12.23 -11.68 -2.05
N LEU A 34 11.49 -11.03 -1.15
CA LEU A 34 11.84 -9.70 -0.63
C LEU A 34 13.16 -9.72 0.15
N ARG A 35 13.38 -10.77 0.94
CA ARG A 35 14.67 -11.01 1.63
C ARG A 35 15.82 -11.16 0.65
N ARG A 36 15.63 -11.89 -0.45
CA ARG A 36 16.67 -12.05 -1.48
C ARG A 36 16.98 -10.72 -2.15
N LEU A 37 15.95 -9.99 -2.58
CA LEU A 37 16.09 -8.66 -3.20
C LEU A 37 16.78 -7.64 -2.29
N GLY A 38 16.48 -7.66 -0.99
CA GLY A 38 17.13 -6.77 -0.02
C GLY A 38 18.62 -7.05 0.18
N ARG A 39 19.05 -8.31 0.10
CA ARG A 39 20.47 -8.69 0.25
C ARG A 39 21.31 -8.40 -0.98
N SER A 40 20.73 -8.50 -2.18
CA SER A 40 21.48 -8.50 -3.44
C SER A 40 21.84 -7.11 -3.97
N GLY A 41 21.27 -6.02 -3.46
CA GLY A 41 21.34 -4.79 -4.24
C GLY A 41 20.95 -3.46 -3.60
N GLY A 42 21.09 -3.34 -2.27
CA GLY A 42 20.98 -2.04 -1.57
C GLY A 42 19.56 -1.48 -1.42
N ALA A 43 18.54 -2.27 -1.77
CA ALA A 43 17.15 -2.04 -1.43
C ALA A 43 16.88 -2.48 0.02
N SER A 44 16.00 -1.78 0.72
CA SER A 44 15.60 -2.17 2.07
C SER A 44 14.49 -3.21 2.01
N GLU A 45 14.70 -4.36 2.66
CA GLU A 45 13.66 -5.38 2.83
C GLU A 45 12.37 -4.80 3.44
N ALA A 46 12.49 -3.96 4.47
CA ALA A 46 11.35 -3.31 5.10
C ALA A 46 10.56 -2.42 4.12
N ARG A 47 11.25 -1.76 3.18
CA ARG A 47 10.63 -0.94 2.15
C ARG A 47 9.96 -1.79 1.08
N LEU A 48 10.58 -2.90 0.69
CA LEU A 48 9.99 -3.89 -0.21
C LEU A 48 8.72 -4.54 0.40
N ILE A 49 8.72 -4.83 1.69
CA ILE A 49 7.54 -5.32 2.42
C ILE A 49 6.40 -4.29 2.34
N LYS A 50 6.70 -3.01 2.55
CA LYS A 50 5.71 -1.93 2.41
C LYS A 50 5.16 -1.84 0.99
N LEU A 51 6.04 -1.83 -0.02
CA LEU A 51 5.63 -1.79 -1.43
C LEU A 51 4.73 -2.98 -1.79
N ARG A 52 5.05 -4.18 -1.33
CA ARG A 52 4.19 -5.35 -1.52
C ARG A 52 2.84 -5.19 -0.84
N GLY A 53 2.79 -4.63 0.37
CA GLY A 53 1.52 -4.30 1.03
C GLY A 53 0.67 -3.34 0.19
N GLN A 54 1.29 -2.33 -0.42
CA GLN A 54 0.64 -1.42 -1.37
C GLN A 54 0.09 -2.19 -2.56
N ALA A 55 0.93 -3.03 -3.18
CA ALA A 55 0.58 -3.83 -4.35
C ALA A 55 -0.63 -4.73 -4.09
N ARG A 56 -0.68 -5.39 -2.93
CA ARG A 56 -1.81 -6.22 -2.53
C ARG A 56 -3.09 -5.43 -2.35
N LEU A 57 -3.01 -4.21 -1.81
CA LEU A 57 -4.18 -3.35 -1.72
C LEU A 57 -4.67 -2.90 -3.10
N VAL A 58 -3.76 -2.54 -4.02
CA VAL A 58 -4.11 -2.22 -5.41
C VAL A 58 -4.80 -3.40 -6.09
N VAL A 59 -4.19 -4.58 -6.04
CA VAL A 59 -4.63 -5.77 -6.77
C VAL A 59 -5.88 -6.41 -6.15
N GLU A 60 -5.92 -6.57 -4.83
CA GLU A 60 -6.98 -7.33 -4.15
C GLU A 60 -8.20 -6.48 -3.81
N VAL A 61 -8.07 -5.15 -3.73
CA VAL A 61 -9.16 -4.23 -3.36
C VAL A 61 -9.56 -3.31 -4.52
N GLY A 62 -8.70 -3.17 -5.54
CA GLY A 62 -8.93 -2.25 -6.66
C GLY A 62 -8.79 -0.79 -6.22
N LEU A 63 -7.76 -0.50 -5.43
CA LEU A 63 -7.40 0.87 -5.04
C LEU A 63 -6.41 1.47 -6.03
N GLU A 64 -6.48 2.78 -6.22
CA GLU A 64 -5.42 3.51 -6.90
C GLU A 64 -4.12 3.45 -6.08
N PRO A 65 -2.93 3.48 -6.72
CA PRO A 65 -1.66 3.40 -5.99
C PRO A 65 -1.51 4.47 -4.90
N ALA A 66 -2.01 5.69 -5.13
CA ALA A 66 -1.97 6.77 -4.14
C ALA A 66 -2.87 6.47 -2.93
N GLU A 67 -4.05 5.89 -3.14
CA GLU A 67 -4.97 5.48 -2.08
C GLU A 67 -4.36 4.35 -1.23
N ALA A 68 -3.77 3.35 -1.89
CA ALA A 68 -3.07 2.26 -1.21
C ALA A 68 -1.88 2.78 -0.37
N ALA A 69 -1.15 3.80 -0.85
CA ALA A 69 -0.08 4.42 -0.09
C ALA A 69 -0.59 5.13 1.19
N LEU A 70 -1.74 5.81 1.12
CA LEU A 70 -2.37 6.44 2.29
C LEU A 70 -2.72 5.41 3.37
N LEU A 71 -3.32 4.28 2.97
CA LEU A 71 -3.63 3.18 3.89
C LEU A 71 -2.38 2.60 4.55
N LEU A 72 -1.25 2.51 3.84
CA LEU A 72 0.01 2.09 4.44
C LEU A 72 0.50 3.05 5.52
N TYR A 73 0.37 4.36 5.32
CA TYR A 73 0.66 5.33 6.37
C TYR A 73 -0.33 5.23 7.56
N ALA A 74 -1.54 4.72 7.31
CA ALA A 74 -2.50 4.33 8.35
C ALA A 74 -2.13 3.02 9.07
N GLY A 75 -1.06 2.33 8.67
CA GLY A 75 -0.73 1.00 9.19
C GLY A 75 -1.59 -0.13 8.63
N ILE A 76 -2.40 0.14 7.59
CA ILE A 76 -3.19 -0.87 6.89
C ILE A 76 -2.40 -1.34 5.67
N ALA A 77 -1.88 -2.57 5.74
CA ALA A 77 -1.00 -3.14 4.72
C ALA A 77 -1.57 -4.37 4.00
N SER A 78 -2.84 -4.71 4.24
CA SER A 78 -3.47 -5.89 3.65
C SER A 78 -4.98 -5.71 3.49
N ARG A 79 -5.57 -6.45 2.54
CA ARG A 79 -7.02 -6.54 2.38
C ARG A 79 -7.72 -6.98 3.67
N ALA A 80 -7.17 -7.99 4.35
CA ALA A 80 -7.74 -8.49 5.60
C ALA A 80 -7.76 -7.41 6.69
N GLY A 81 -6.66 -6.67 6.86
CA GLY A 81 -6.60 -5.55 7.80
C GLY A 81 -7.60 -4.45 7.46
N LEU A 82 -7.75 -4.11 6.18
CA LEU A 82 -8.75 -3.13 5.74
C LEU A 82 -10.18 -3.62 5.98
N ALA A 83 -10.48 -4.88 5.63
CA ALA A 83 -11.81 -5.47 5.80
C ALA A 83 -12.25 -5.54 7.28
N ALA A 84 -11.30 -5.67 8.20
CA ALA A 84 -11.54 -5.70 9.63
C ALA A 84 -11.58 -4.30 10.28
N SER A 85 -11.23 -3.24 9.54
CA SER A 85 -11.17 -1.88 10.08
C SER A 85 -12.56 -1.28 10.29
N ASP A 86 -12.69 -0.45 11.33
CA ASP A 86 -13.85 0.42 11.52
C ASP A 86 -13.69 1.72 10.71
N PRO A 87 -14.67 2.10 9.86
CA PRO A 87 -14.55 3.27 8.99
C PRO A 87 -14.42 4.60 9.76
N HIS A 88 -15.05 4.72 10.94
CA HIS A 88 -14.96 5.95 11.74
C HIS A 88 -13.60 6.07 12.43
N GLN A 89 -13.08 4.98 13.00
CA GLN A 89 -11.74 4.94 13.58
C GLN A 89 -10.68 5.23 12.52
N LEU A 90 -10.82 4.65 11.33
CA LEU A 90 -9.90 4.89 10.22
C LEU A 90 -9.94 6.36 9.76
N LEU A 91 -11.14 6.97 9.68
CA LEU A 91 -11.28 8.39 9.35
C LEU A 91 -10.56 9.28 10.36
N VAL A 92 -10.71 9.02 11.67
CA VAL A 92 -10.02 9.76 12.73
C VAL A 92 -8.51 9.60 12.62
N GLN A 93 -8.03 8.37 12.38
CA GLN A 93 -6.61 8.09 12.22
C GLN A 93 -6.02 8.83 11.01
N MET A 94 -6.74 8.83 9.88
CA MET A 94 -6.34 9.55 8.67
C MET A 94 -6.32 11.06 8.87
N GLY A 95 -7.31 11.62 9.55
CA GLY A 95 -7.31 13.04 9.90
C GLY A 95 -6.14 13.43 10.82
N ARG A 96 -5.76 12.57 11.77
CA ARG A 96 -4.57 12.79 12.62
C ARG A 96 -3.28 12.76 11.81
N LEU A 97 -3.11 11.77 10.93
CA LEU A 97 -1.96 11.67 10.04
C LEU A 97 -1.85 12.89 9.13
N GLN A 98 -2.95 13.29 8.49
CA GLN A 98 -2.95 14.43 7.60
C GLN A 98 -2.53 15.72 8.32
N ARG A 99 -3.03 15.93 9.54
CA ARG A 99 -2.62 17.07 10.36
C ARG A 99 -1.13 17.03 10.71
N SER A 100 -0.56 15.85 10.98
CA SER A 100 0.87 15.73 11.26
C SER A 100 1.74 15.99 10.02
N LEU A 101 1.24 15.67 8.82
CA LEU A 101 1.98 15.85 7.57
C LEU A 101 1.86 17.26 7.00
N THR A 102 0.69 17.90 7.14
CA THR A 102 0.37 19.16 6.43
C THR A 102 0.10 20.34 7.36
N GLY A 103 -0.06 20.11 8.67
CA GLY A 103 -0.52 21.12 9.63
C GLY A 103 -1.99 21.51 9.48
N MET A 104 -2.69 21.00 8.45
CA MET A 104 -4.07 21.35 8.12
C MET A 104 -5.05 20.24 8.54
N ALA A 105 -6.25 20.65 8.93
CA ALA A 105 -7.30 19.74 9.44
C ALA A 105 -8.33 19.31 8.39
N SER A 106 -8.28 19.84 7.17
CA SER A 106 -9.32 19.58 6.17
C SER A 106 -9.15 18.18 5.58
N PRO A 107 -10.11 17.25 5.74
CA PRO A 107 -9.89 15.85 5.41
C PRO A 107 -9.74 15.64 3.90
N LEU A 108 -8.67 14.95 3.50
CA LEU A 108 -8.43 14.51 2.12
C LEU A 108 -9.43 13.42 1.69
N LEU A 109 -10.00 12.69 2.65
CA LEU A 109 -10.87 11.53 2.47
C LEU A 109 -12.12 11.67 3.34
N ASP A 110 -13.27 11.28 2.81
CA ASP A 110 -14.52 11.23 3.56
C ASP A 110 -14.88 9.81 4.01
N LEU A 111 -15.91 9.73 4.88
CA LEU A 111 -16.39 8.45 5.41
C LEU A 111 -16.93 7.54 4.31
N ALA A 112 -17.53 8.10 3.26
CA ALA A 112 -18.10 7.35 2.15
C ALA A 112 -17.02 6.59 1.39
N THR A 113 -15.90 7.25 1.09
CA THR A 113 -14.73 6.66 0.41
C THR A 113 -14.12 5.53 1.24
N LEU A 114 -13.92 5.73 2.55
CA LEU A 114 -13.38 4.68 3.42
C LEU A 114 -14.34 3.48 3.55
N SER A 115 -15.64 3.75 3.69
CA SER A 115 -16.66 2.70 3.75
C SER A 115 -16.70 1.89 2.45
N GLU A 116 -16.51 2.55 1.31
CA GLU A 116 -16.41 1.91 0.01
C GLU A 116 -15.19 0.99 -0.08
N TRP A 117 -14.02 1.46 0.30
CA TRP A 117 -12.80 0.65 0.31
C TRP A 117 -12.92 -0.57 1.23
N ILE A 118 -13.47 -0.41 2.43
CA ILE A 118 -13.73 -1.52 3.37
C ILE A 118 -14.74 -2.50 2.75
N ARG A 119 -15.79 -2.00 2.11
CA ARG A 119 -16.79 -2.84 1.42
C ARG A 119 -16.15 -3.65 0.29
N ARG A 120 -15.27 -3.04 -0.52
CA ARG A 120 -14.50 -3.74 -1.56
C ARG A 120 -13.60 -4.81 -0.96
N ALA A 121 -12.88 -4.47 0.11
CA ALA A 121 -11.98 -5.41 0.80
C ALA A 121 -12.73 -6.63 1.38
N LYS A 122 -13.98 -6.46 1.82
CA LYS A 122 -14.84 -7.54 2.32
C LYS A 122 -15.37 -8.45 1.21
N ARG A 123 -15.49 -7.97 -0.04
CA ARG A 123 -15.88 -8.82 -1.16
C ARG A 123 -14.78 -9.85 -1.45
N ARG A 124 -15.16 -11.04 -1.92
CA ARG A 124 -14.17 -11.99 -2.44
C ARG A 124 -13.47 -11.34 -3.63
N PRO A 125 -12.13 -11.40 -3.73
CA PRO A 125 -11.43 -10.97 -4.93
C PRO A 125 -12.02 -11.76 -6.11
N THR A 126 -12.53 -11.03 -7.09
CA THR A 126 -13.00 -11.62 -8.35
C THR A 126 -11.72 -11.91 -9.13
N ASN A 127 -11.30 -13.18 -9.08
CA ASN A 127 -10.15 -13.69 -9.82
C ASN A 127 -10.44 -13.70 -11.32
#